data_AF-A0A533SIE0-F1
#
_entry.id   AF-A0A533SIE0-F1
#
_cell.length_a   1.000
_cell.length_b   1.000
_cell.length_c   1.000
_cell.angle_alpha   90.00
_cell.angle_beta   90.00
_cell.angle_gamma   90.00
#
_symmetry.space_group_name_H-M   'P 1'
#
loop_
_entity.id
_entity.type
_entity.pdbx_description
1 polymer ?
#
loop_
_entity_poly.entity_id
_entity_poly.type
_entity_poly.pdbx_seq_one_letter_code
_entity_poly.pdbx_strand_id
1 'polypeptide(L)'
;MTGKSEAQSIALRFLSIGVLGVVGSTSISYGSISAPLVAADLLGQLFWKSLKAGYTAGESLMLAKINLIREMNRRQGYLDGEDQKTLLSFVLYGDPLTSAELASRQSKQALRLKIGLPIKTVSDQAIPEDSPAAIQSEWITYAKKSVESYLPGLENSLVQVNLQRPAESDLSEKVDKLAKGRRKGMPAPDRYVVTITKTIPAARRQHTHYARVTMDEHGKVLKLAVSR
;
A
#
# COMPACT_ATOMS: atom_id res chain seq x y z
N MET A 1 -2.27 21.38 3.16
CA MET A 1 -3.54 21.57 3.91
C MET A 1 -3.99 23.02 3.80
N THR A 2 -4.05 23.58 2.60
CA THR A 2 -4.51 24.96 2.39
C THR A 2 -6.02 24.99 2.59
N GLY A 3 -6.49 25.84 3.51
CA GLY A 3 -7.92 26.09 3.74
C GLY A 3 -8.65 25.17 4.74
N LYS A 4 -7.98 24.26 5.45
CA LYS A 4 -8.60 23.47 6.53
C LYS A 4 -8.30 24.07 7.90
N SER A 5 -9.31 24.15 8.77
CA SER A 5 -9.14 24.54 10.17
C SER A 5 -8.87 23.33 11.08
N GLU A 6 -8.50 23.59 12.34
CA GLU A 6 -8.32 22.55 13.36
C GLU A 6 -9.58 21.70 13.57
N ALA A 7 -10.77 22.29 13.43
CA ALA A 7 -12.04 21.57 13.55
C ALA A 7 -12.30 20.59 12.38
N GLN A 8 -11.56 20.73 11.27
CA GLN A 8 -11.75 19.97 10.04
C GLN A 8 -10.62 18.97 9.78
N SER A 9 -9.62 18.89 10.65
CA SER A 9 -8.45 18.02 10.47
C SER A 9 -7.96 17.50 11.81
N ILE A 10 -8.03 16.18 11.98
CA ILE A 10 -7.53 15.48 13.16
C ILE A 10 -6.06 15.81 13.41
N ALA A 11 -5.23 15.85 12.36
CA ALA A 11 -3.81 16.18 12.51
C ALA A 11 -3.59 17.61 13.01
N LEU A 12 -4.36 18.60 12.50
CA LEU A 12 -4.24 19.98 12.97
C LEU A 12 -4.74 20.12 14.41
N ARG A 13 -5.81 19.41 14.77
CA ARG A 13 -6.32 19.38 16.15
C ARG A 13 -5.29 18.81 17.13
N PHE A 14 -4.60 17.73 16.77
CA PHE A 14 -3.56 17.16 17.61
C PHE A 14 -2.37 18.12 17.78
N LEU A 15 -1.96 18.81 16.70
CA LEU A 15 -0.90 19.82 16.80
C LEU A 15 -1.32 20.99 17.69
N SER A 16 -2.57 21.46 17.60
CA SER A 16 -3.02 22.60 18.40
C SER A 16 -3.15 22.32 19.90
N ILE A 17 -3.33 21.05 20.28
CA ILE A 17 -3.31 20.61 21.69
C ILE A 17 -1.90 20.22 22.18
N GLY A 18 -0.85 20.46 21.39
CA GLY A 18 0.54 20.31 21.83
C GLY A 18 1.20 18.96 21.54
N VAL A 19 0.64 18.13 20.64
CA VAL A 19 1.34 16.91 20.19
C VAL A 19 2.59 17.28 19.37
N LEU A 20 3.72 16.66 19.68
CA LEU A 20 5.02 16.93 19.06
C LEU A 20 5.08 16.54 17.57
N GLY A 21 4.34 15.50 17.19
CA GLY A 21 4.20 15.11 15.78
C GLY A 21 3.10 14.09 15.55
N VAL A 22 2.51 14.13 14.35
CA VAL A 22 1.43 13.26 13.90
C VAL A 22 1.83 12.64 12.58
N VAL A 23 1.86 11.30 12.54
CA VAL A 23 1.99 10.55 11.29
C VAL A 23 0.60 10.08 10.86
N GLY A 24 0.20 10.38 9.63
CA GLY A 24 -1.12 10.00 9.13
C GLY A 24 -1.18 9.97 7.60
N SER A 25 -2.19 9.29 7.07
CA SER A 25 -2.46 9.30 5.64
C SER A 25 -3.24 10.55 5.22
N THR A 26 -2.90 11.10 4.06
CA THR A 26 -3.64 12.18 3.40
C THR A 26 -4.90 11.69 2.67
N SER A 27 -5.08 10.37 2.57
CA SER A 27 -6.21 9.73 1.91
C SER A 27 -6.67 8.51 2.71
N ILE A 28 -7.67 7.77 2.22
CA ILE A 28 -8.05 6.49 2.83
C ILE A 28 -6.87 5.52 2.71
N SER A 29 -6.40 5.01 3.83
CA SER A 29 -5.37 3.97 3.91
C SER A 29 -5.96 2.64 4.35
N TYR A 30 -5.40 1.55 3.83
CA TYR A 30 -5.80 0.19 4.17
C TYR A 30 -4.70 -0.54 4.90
N GLY A 31 -5.11 -1.51 5.71
CA GLY A 31 -4.23 -2.41 6.46
C GLY A 31 -4.59 -3.87 6.16
N SER A 32 -3.98 -4.76 6.92
CA SER A 32 -4.23 -6.19 6.90
C SER A 32 -5.50 -6.57 7.65
N ILE A 33 -6.27 -7.51 7.11
CA ILE A 33 -7.38 -8.18 7.83
C ILE A 33 -6.82 -9.26 8.77
N SER A 34 -5.71 -9.88 8.40
CA SER A 34 -5.01 -10.92 9.16
C SER A 34 -3.50 -10.83 8.91
N ALA A 35 -2.70 -11.55 9.69
CA ALA A 35 -1.30 -11.72 9.36
C ALA A 35 -1.12 -12.33 7.94
N PRO A 36 -0.04 -11.96 7.23
CA PRO A 36 1.01 -11.02 7.64
C PRO A 36 0.60 -9.55 7.42
N LEU A 37 1.12 -8.62 8.23
CA LEU A 37 0.82 -7.20 8.08
C LEU A 37 1.23 -6.66 6.70
N VAL A 38 0.40 -5.78 6.14
CA VAL A 38 0.62 -5.09 4.85
C VAL A 38 0.29 -3.61 4.97
N ALA A 39 0.68 -2.82 3.96
CA ALA A 39 0.27 -1.43 3.79
C ALA A 39 0.40 -0.59 5.08
N ALA A 40 -0.68 0.06 5.52
CA ALA A 40 -0.67 0.96 6.67
C ALA A 40 -0.25 0.28 7.97
N ASP A 41 -0.68 -0.97 8.20
CA ASP A 41 -0.37 -1.70 9.44
C ASP A 41 1.10 -2.05 9.51
N LEU A 42 1.67 -2.51 8.39
CA LEU A 42 3.10 -2.79 8.31
C LEU A 42 3.92 -1.51 8.46
N LEU A 43 3.50 -0.42 7.82
CA LEU A 43 4.17 0.88 7.95
C LEU A 43 4.15 1.35 9.41
N GLY A 44 3.01 1.26 10.08
CA GLY A 44 2.85 1.61 11.49
C GLY A 44 3.73 0.76 12.40
N GLN A 45 3.75 -0.56 12.20
CA GLN A 45 4.61 -1.46 12.97
C GLN A 45 6.09 -1.09 12.80
N LEU A 46 6.54 -0.88 11.57
CA LEU A 46 7.92 -0.52 11.27
C LEU A 46 8.29 0.86 11.84
N PHE A 47 7.37 1.82 11.78
CA PHE A 47 7.55 3.14 12.38
C PHE A 47 7.77 3.04 13.89
N TRP A 48 6.88 2.34 14.60
CA TRP A 48 7.01 2.17 16.04
C TRP A 48 8.26 1.39 16.43
N LYS A 49 8.67 0.41 15.61
CA LYS A 49 9.92 -0.32 15.82
C LYS A 49 11.13 0.63 15.77
N SER A 50 11.20 1.51 14.78
CA SER A 50 12.28 2.51 14.67
C SER A 50 12.19 3.55 15.79
N LEU A 51 11.01 4.04 16.11
CA LEU A 51 10.85 5.07 17.14
C LEU A 51 11.28 4.54 18.52
N LYS A 52 10.94 3.29 18.85
CA LYS A 52 11.38 2.59 20.07
C LYS A 52 12.88 2.26 20.07
N ALA A 53 13.52 2.23 18.90
CA ALA A 53 14.96 2.05 18.79
C ALA A 53 15.75 3.37 18.99
N GLY A 54 15.07 4.48 19.29
CA GLY A 54 15.71 5.78 19.57
C GLY A 54 15.83 6.71 18.37
N TYR A 55 15.30 6.33 17.20
CA TYR A 55 15.28 7.21 16.03
C TYR A 55 14.29 8.35 16.21
N THR A 56 14.55 9.48 15.57
CA THR A 56 13.60 10.60 15.52
C THR A 56 12.35 10.23 14.72
N ALA A 57 11.27 11.00 14.85
CA ALA A 57 10.02 10.77 14.13
C ALA A 57 10.23 10.78 12.61
N GLY A 58 11.04 11.71 12.10
CA GLY A 58 11.38 11.81 10.68
C GLY A 58 12.16 10.58 10.18
N GLU A 59 13.21 10.19 10.91
CA GLU A 59 14.02 9.01 10.58
C GLU A 59 13.20 7.73 10.67
N SER A 60 12.34 7.61 11.68
CA SER A 60 11.47 6.45 11.88
C SER A 60 10.50 6.29 10.72
N LEU A 61 9.90 7.38 10.23
CA LEU A 61 9.02 7.31 9.06
C LEU A 61 9.80 6.96 7.79
N MET A 62 10.99 7.54 7.59
CA MET A 62 11.85 7.20 6.46
C MET A 62 12.24 5.71 6.46
N LEU A 63 12.73 5.21 7.60
CA LEU A 63 13.10 3.80 7.77
C LEU A 63 11.90 2.88 7.60
N ALA A 64 10.72 3.27 8.10
CA ALA A 64 9.50 2.51 7.91
C ALA A 64 9.14 2.36 6.43
N LYS A 65 9.19 3.45 5.65
CA LYS A 65 8.95 3.42 4.21
C LYS A 65 9.96 2.53 3.47
N ILE A 66 11.25 2.65 3.79
CA ILE A 66 12.31 1.82 3.20
C ILE A 66 12.10 0.34 3.53
N ASN A 67 11.79 0.02 4.78
CA ASN A 67 11.62 -1.37 5.20
C ASN A 67 10.31 -1.96 4.66
N LEU A 68 9.26 -1.17 4.46
CA LEU A 68 8.06 -1.61 3.75
C LEU A 68 8.40 -2.00 2.30
N ILE A 69 9.14 -1.14 1.58
CA ILE A 69 9.60 -1.44 0.21
C ILE A 69 10.41 -2.75 0.18
N ARG A 70 11.37 -2.89 1.10
CA ARG A 70 12.20 -4.11 1.20
C ARG A 70 11.38 -5.34 1.49
N GLU A 71 10.43 -5.25 2.41
CA GLU A 71 9.61 -6.39 2.80
C GLU A 71 8.64 -6.80 1.69
N MET A 72 8.00 -5.85 1.00
CA MET A 72 7.15 -6.16 -0.15
C MET A 72 7.99 -6.74 -1.29
N ASN A 73 9.14 -6.14 -1.62
CA ASN A 73 10.02 -6.72 -2.63
C ASN A 73 10.52 -8.13 -2.24
N ARG A 74 10.77 -8.41 -0.96
CA ARG A 74 11.17 -9.73 -0.47
C ARG A 74 10.04 -10.76 -0.56
N ARG A 75 8.80 -10.37 -0.21
CA ARG A 75 7.64 -11.28 -0.17
C ARG A 75 7.06 -11.55 -1.55
N GLN A 76 6.91 -10.53 -2.38
CA GLN A 76 6.18 -10.61 -3.65
C GLN A 76 6.99 -10.15 -4.87
N GLY A 77 8.17 -9.56 -4.69
CA GLY A 77 9.05 -9.16 -5.80
C GLY A 77 8.74 -7.82 -6.44
N TYR A 78 7.77 -7.06 -5.92
CA TYR A 78 7.35 -5.74 -6.43
C TYR A 78 6.52 -4.97 -5.39
N LEU A 79 6.18 -3.72 -5.68
CA LEU A 79 5.15 -2.93 -4.97
C LEU A 79 3.87 -2.83 -5.78
N ASP A 80 2.76 -3.27 -5.19
CA ASP A 80 1.44 -3.13 -5.79
C ASP A 80 0.90 -1.69 -5.62
N GLY A 81 -0.26 -1.40 -6.19
CA GLY A 81 -0.89 -0.08 -6.09
C GLY A 81 -1.22 0.33 -4.65
N GLU A 82 -1.46 -0.62 -3.75
CA GLU A 82 -1.77 -0.35 -2.35
C GLU A 82 -0.51 0.04 -1.56
N ASP A 83 0.59 -0.68 -1.79
CA ASP A 83 1.89 -0.40 -1.19
C ASP A 83 2.41 0.97 -1.66
N GLN A 84 2.28 1.26 -2.96
CA GLN A 84 2.62 2.56 -3.54
C GLN A 84 1.78 3.69 -2.95
N LYS A 85 0.46 3.51 -2.87
CA LYS A 85 -0.45 4.49 -2.25
C LYS A 85 -0.09 4.74 -0.80
N THR A 86 0.23 3.69 -0.04
CA THR A 86 0.65 3.80 1.36
C THR A 86 1.91 4.65 1.49
N LEU A 87 2.94 4.36 0.68
CA LEU A 87 4.20 5.10 0.71
C LEU A 87 4.04 6.58 0.36
N LEU A 88 3.15 6.91 -0.58
CA LEU A 88 2.90 8.28 -1.02
C LEU A 88 2.00 9.05 -0.04
N SER A 89 0.97 8.41 0.50
CA SER A 89 -0.07 9.10 1.26
C SER A 89 0.28 9.34 2.72
N PHE A 90 1.18 8.55 3.33
CA PHE A 90 1.59 8.76 4.71
C PHE A 90 2.61 9.89 4.85
N VAL A 91 2.27 10.89 5.67
CA VAL A 91 3.05 12.09 5.93
C VAL A 91 3.24 12.30 7.43
N LEU A 92 4.29 13.03 7.78
CA LEU A 92 4.55 13.51 9.13
C LEU A 92 4.21 15.01 9.21
N TYR A 93 3.44 15.37 10.23
CA TYR A 93 3.19 16.75 10.66
C TYR A 93 3.84 16.99 12.02
N GLY A 94 4.33 18.20 12.29
CA GLY A 94 5.03 18.54 13.54
C GLY A 94 6.55 18.51 13.41
N ASP A 95 7.26 18.31 14.52
CA ASP A 95 8.73 18.34 14.56
C ASP A 95 9.33 16.96 14.21
N PRO A 96 10.02 16.83 13.06
CA PRO A 96 10.67 15.58 12.66
C PRO A 96 11.83 15.15 13.55
N LEU A 97 12.36 16.04 14.40
CA LEU A 97 13.46 15.75 15.33
C LEU A 97 12.99 15.22 16.68
N THR A 98 11.68 15.06 16.88
CA THR A 98 11.10 14.48 18.08
C THR A 98 11.51 13.02 18.25
N SER A 99 11.91 12.60 19.46
CA SER A 99 12.12 11.20 19.85
C SER A 99 11.11 10.78 20.92
N ALA A 100 10.81 9.47 21.02
CA ALA A 100 9.89 8.95 22.03
C ALA A 100 10.48 8.96 23.46
N GLU A 101 11.80 8.85 23.59
CA GLU A 101 12.50 8.99 24.87
C GLU A 101 13.42 10.21 24.83
N LEU A 102 13.34 11.04 25.87
CA LEU A 102 14.29 12.13 26.16
C LEU A 102 15.70 11.61 26.51
N ALA A 103 15.82 10.33 26.87
CA ALA A 103 17.03 9.76 27.47
C ALA A 103 18.06 9.19 26.47
N SER A 104 17.68 8.95 25.22
CA SER A 104 18.54 8.34 24.20
C SER A 104 18.53 9.17 22.92
N ARG A 105 18.96 10.43 23.02
CA ARG A 105 19.33 11.21 21.82
C ARG A 105 20.59 10.58 21.22
N GLN A 106 20.44 9.59 20.35
CA GLN A 106 21.53 9.23 19.46
C GLN A 106 21.88 10.46 18.62
N SER A 107 23.16 10.82 18.58
CA SER A 107 23.63 11.92 17.75
C SER A 107 23.22 11.67 16.30
N LYS A 108 22.71 12.70 15.61
CA LYS A 108 22.25 12.63 14.22
C LYS A 108 23.25 11.84 13.39
N GLN A 109 22.90 10.62 13.00
CA GLN A 109 23.57 9.99 11.88
C GLN A 109 22.88 10.59 10.66
N ALA A 110 23.55 11.52 9.98
CA ALA A 110 23.14 11.96 8.66
C ALA A 110 23.24 10.74 7.72
N LEU A 111 22.22 9.88 7.74
CA LEU A 111 22.05 8.74 6.86
C LEU A 111 21.74 9.29 5.48
N ARG A 112 22.80 9.72 4.79
CA ARG A 112 22.75 10.07 3.38
C ARG A 112 22.69 8.76 2.59
N LEU A 113 21.53 8.12 2.64
CA LEU A 113 21.24 6.97 1.80
C LEU A 113 21.28 7.44 0.34
N LYS A 114 22.27 6.96 -0.42
CA LYS A 114 22.22 7.00 -1.88
C LYS A 114 21.06 6.11 -2.30
N ILE A 115 19.86 6.68 -2.44
CA ILE A 115 18.67 5.94 -2.85
C ILE A 115 18.81 5.65 -4.35
N GLY A 116 19.39 4.48 -4.64
CA GLY A 116 19.39 3.82 -5.94
C GLY A 116 18.84 2.41 -5.80
N LEU A 117 17.75 2.23 -5.04
CA LEU A 117 17.06 0.95 -4.96
C LEU A 117 16.26 0.77 -6.26
N PRO A 118 16.56 -0.24 -7.09
CA PRO A 118 15.69 -0.57 -8.22
C PRO A 118 14.37 -1.08 -7.64
N ILE A 119 13.32 -0.26 -7.74
CA ILE A 119 11.98 -0.58 -7.26
C ILE A 119 11.18 -1.13 -8.43
N LYS A 120 10.71 -2.38 -8.31
CA LYS A 120 9.74 -2.96 -9.24
C LYS A 120 8.35 -2.53 -8.81
N THR A 121 7.62 -1.82 -9.66
CA THR A 121 6.24 -1.39 -9.42
C THR A 121 5.31 -2.08 -10.41
N VAL A 122 4.10 -2.43 -9.96
CA VAL A 122 3.03 -2.90 -10.83
C VAL A 122 2.07 -1.75 -11.10
N SER A 123 1.60 -1.64 -12.34
CA SER A 123 0.54 -0.72 -12.74
C SER A 123 -0.77 -1.49 -12.90
N ASP A 124 -1.85 -0.95 -12.32
CA ASP A 124 -3.21 -1.45 -12.56
C ASP A 124 -3.75 -0.75 -13.82
N GLN A 125 -3.44 -1.27 -15.01
CA GLN A 125 -4.13 -0.81 -16.22
C GLN A 125 -5.44 -1.58 -16.36
N ALA A 126 -6.53 -0.85 -16.57
CA ALA A 126 -7.80 -1.44 -16.99
C ALA A 126 -7.55 -2.21 -18.30
N ILE A 127 -8.03 -3.44 -18.37
CA ILE A 127 -7.97 -4.24 -19.59
C ILE A 127 -8.83 -3.50 -20.62
N PRO A 128 -8.30 -3.14 -21.82
CA PRO A 128 -9.15 -2.69 -22.92
C PRO A 128 -10.23 -3.75 -23.19
N GLU A 129 -11.45 -3.34 -23.53
CA GLU A 129 -12.60 -4.25 -23.71
C GLU A 129 -12.33 -5.43 -24.69
N ASP A 130 -11.31 -5.32 -25.55
CA ASP A 130 -10.84 -6.37 -26.44
C ASP A 130 -9.65 -7.19 -25.86
N SER A 131 -9.98 -8.23 -25.08
CA SER A 131 -9.30 -9.55 -24.97
C SER A 131 -8.91 -10.00 -23.54
N PRO A 132 -9.02 -11.30 -23.18
CA PRO A 132 -9.81 -12.38 -23.79
C PRO A 132 -11.14 -12.58 -23.05
N ALA A 133 -12.12 -13.17 -23.75
CA ALA A 133 -13.44 -13.56 -23.27
C ALA A 133 -13.45 -14.64 -22.15
N ALA A 134 -12.43 -14.71 -21.27
CA ALA A 134 -12.20 -15.84 -20.37
C ALA A 134 -11.64 -15.44 -18.99
N ILE A 135 -12.12 -14.35 -18.39
CA ILE A 135 -12.21 -14.36 -16.92
C ILE A 135 -13.33 -15.35 -16.62
N GLN A 136 -12.95 -16.62 -16.44
CA GLN A 136 -13.89 -17.71 -16.16
C GLN A 136 -14.85 -17.22 -15.05
N SER A 137 -16.16 -17.35 -15.27
CA SER A 137 -17.17 -16.97 -14.26
C SER A 137 -16.86 -17.60 -12.88
N GLU A 138 -16.15 -18.72 -12.90
CA GLU A 138 -15.55 -19.43 -11.76
C GLU A 138 -14.67 -18.55 -10.88
N TRP A 139 -13.86 -17.65 -11.44
CA TRP A 139 -12.93 -16.80 -10.68
C TRP A 139 -13.63 -15.63 -10.02
N ILE A 140 -14.61 -15.04 -10.71
CA ILE A 140 -15.51 -14.04 -10.11
C ILE A 140 -16.31 -14.69 -8.98
N THR A 141 -16.77 -15.93 -9.19
CA THR A 141 -17.47 -16.72 -8.17
C THR A 141 -16.56 -17.01 -6.98
N TYR A 142 -15.29 -17.39 -7.22
CA TYR A 142 -14.32 -17.64 -6.16
C TYR A 142 -13.93 -16.38 -5.39
N ALA A 143 -13.74 -15.26 -6.10
CA ALA A 143 -13.52 -13.95 -5.48
C ALA A 143 -14.73 -13.58 -4.61
N LYS A 144 -15.96 -13.64 -5.16
CA LYS A 144 -17.19 -13.38 -4.39
C LYS A 144 -17.27 -14.27 -3.14
N LYS A 145 -17.04 -15.57 -3.25
CA LYS A 145 -17.03 -16.51 -2.13
C LYS A 145 -15.97 -16.18 -1.07
N SER A 146 -14.79 -15.73 -1.50
CA SER A 146 -13.70 -15.33 -0.59
C SER A 146 -14.03 -14.07 0.20
N VAL A 147 -14.90 -13.20 -0.33
CA VAL A 147 -15.33 -11.97 0.36
C VAL A 147 -16.72 -12.11 0.99
N GLU A 148 -17.47 -13.17 0.72
CA GLU A 148 -18.87 -13.34 1.16
C GLU A 148 -19.03 -13.28 2.68
N SER A 149 -18.09 -13.87 3.43
CA SER A 149 -18.03 -13.78 4.89
C SER A 149 -17.85 -12.34 5.40
N TYR A 150 -17.29 -11.46 4.57
CA TYR A 150 -17.03 -10.06 4.91
C TYR A 150 -18.03 -9.08 4.31
N LEU A 151 -18.76 -9.49 3.26
CA LEU A 151 -19.66 -8.70 2.43
C LEU A 151 -20.84 -9.60 2.00
N PRO A 152 -21.76 -9.94 2.91
CA PRO A 152 -22.88 -10.84 2.58
C PRO A 152 -23.80 -10.22 1.52
N GLY A 153 -24.31 -11.05 0.61
CA GLY A 153 -25.27 -10.66 -0.45
C GLY A 153 -24.64 -9.92 -1.64
N LEU A 154 -23.66 -10.53 -2.31
CA LEU A 154 -22.92 -9.97 -3.46
C LEU A 154 -23.66 -10.08 -4.81
N GLU A 155 -24.98 -10.29 -4.78
CA GLU A 155 -25.78 -10.50 -6.00
C GLU A 155 -25.84 -9.23 -6.88
N ASN A 156 -25.89 -8.04 -6.24
CA ASN A 156 -25.96 -6.73 -6.91
C ASN A 156 -24.67 -5.91 -6.79
N SER A 157 -23.49 -6.54 -6.72
CA SER A 157 -22.20 -5.84 -6.60
C SER A 157 -21.61 -5.50 -7.97
N LEU A 158 -21.03 -4.30 -8.11
CA LEU A 158 -20.25 -3.91 -9.28
C LEU A 158 -18.86 -4.57 -9.18
N VAL A 159 -18.49 -5.36 -10.19
CA VAL A 159 -17.21 -6.09 -10.22
C VAL A 159 -16.34 -5.51 -11.34
N GLN A 160 -15.14 -5.06 -10.99
CA GLN A 160 -14.10 -4.62 -11.93
C GLN A 160 -12.94 -5.61 -11.87
N VAL A 161 -12.40 -6.01 -13.02
CA VAL A 161 -11.24 -6.90 -13.08
C VAL A 161 -10.11 -6.19 -13.83
N ASN A 162 -8.96 -6.10 -13.19
CA ASN A 162 -7.76 -5.47 -13.75
C ASN A 162 -6.64 -6.51 -13.87
N LEU A 163 -5.89 -6.47 -14.97
CA LEU A 163 -4.68 -7.27 -15.12
C LEU A 163 -3.50 -6.48 -14.55
N GLN A 164 -2.78 -7.10 -13.62
CA GLN A 164 -1.56 -6.58 -13.04
C GLN A 164 -0.36 -7.17 -13.78
N ARG A 165 0.32 -6.32 -14.57
CA ARG A 165 1.65 -6.62 -15.12
C ARG A 165 2.71 -5.82 -14.36
N PRO A 166 3.80 -6.44 -13.90
CA PRO A 166 4.96 -5.69 -13.43
C PRO A 166 5.45 -4.82 -14.58
N ALA A 167 5.52 -3.52 -14.35
CA ALA A 167 6.16 -2.64 -15.31
C ALA A 167 7.64 -3.03 -15.37
N GLU A 168 8.13 -3.39 -16.56
CA GLU A 168 9.57 -3.30 -16.82
C GLU A 168 9.91 -1.81 -16.65
N SER A 169 10.68 -1.49 -15.62
CA SER A 169 11.10 -0.11 -15.40
C SER A 169 12.04 0.28 -16.54
N ASP A 170 11.57 1.08 -17.49
CA ASP A 170 12.36 1.68 -18.59
C ASP A 170 13.49 2.63 -18.12
N LEU A 171 13.73 2.73 -16.80
CA LEU A 171 14.84 3.49 -16.24
C LEU A 171 16.20 2.78 -16.39
N SER A 172 16.28 1.59 -17.01
CA SER A 172 17.55 0.89 -17.22
C SER A 172 18.34 1.32 -18.45
N GLU A 173 17.77 2.07 -19.40
CA GLU A 173 18.44 2.31 -20.69
C GLU A 173 19.66 3.25 -20.63
N LYS A 174 19.90 3.97 -19.53
CA LYS A 174 21.03 4.93 -19.44
C LYS A 174 22.21 4.50 -18.58
N VAL A 175 22.24 3.27 -18.03
CA VAL A 175 23.37 2.78 -17.19
C VAL A 175 24.12 1.61 -17.84
N ASP A 176 23.68 1.12 -19.00
CA ASP A 176 24.13 -0.17 -19.55
C ASP A 176 25.34 -0.10 -20.51
N LYS A 177 26.35 0.72 -20.20
CA LYS A 177 27.68 0.61 -20.84
C LYS A 177 28.76 -0.02 -19.97
N LEU A 178 28.48 -0.42 -18.73
CA LEU A 178 29.50 -0.99 -17.85
C LEU A 178 28.98 -2.08 -16.89
N ALA A 179 28.36 -3.14 -17.42
CA ALA A 179 28.32 -4.43 -16.70
C ALA A 179 27.95 -5.56 -17.66
N LYS A 180 28.95 -6.23 -18.23
CA LYS A 180 28.75 -7.55 -18.85
C LYS A 180 28.31 -8.54 -17.77
N GLY A 181 27.08 -9.02 -17.87
CA GLY A 181 26.59 -10.18 -17.14
C GLY A 181 25.49 -9.90 -16.12
N ARG A 182 24.26 -9.71 -16.58
CA ARG A 182 23.07 -9.95 -15.74
C ARG A 182 22.10 -10.86 -16.48
N ARG A 183 21.84 -12.03 -15.87
CA ARG A 183 20.82 -12.98 -16.31
C ARG A 183 19.48 -12.25 -16.39
N LYS A 184 18.85 -12.30 -17.57
CA LYS A 184 17.48 -11.83 -17.82
C LYS A 184 16.58 -12.58 -16.82
N GLY A 185 16.04 -11.87 -15.83
CA GLY A 185 15.10 -12.46 -14.87
C GLY A 185 13.85 -12.91 -15.63
N MET A 186 13.31 -14.08 -15.28
CA MET A 186 12.02 -14.52 -15.85
C MET A 186 10.97 -13.41 -15.63
N PRO A 187 10.12 -13.14 -16.64
CA PRO A 187 8.97 -12.26 -16.46
C PRO A 187 8.14 -12.79 -15.29
N ALA A 188 7.76 -11.92 -14.36
CA ALA A 188 6.90 -12.33 -13.26
C ALA A 188 5.51 -12.67 -13.84
N PRO A 189 4.87 -13.73 -13.35
CA PRO A 189 3.61 -14.23 -13.91
C PRO A 189 2.50 -13.18 -13.78
N ASP A 190 1.59 -13.21 -14.74
CA ASP A 190 0.40 -12.35 -14.79
C ASP A 190 -0.45 -12.55 -13.53
N ARG A 191 -1.02 -11.46 -13.00
CA ARG A 191 -1.91 -11.50 -11.83
C ARG A 191 -3.20 -10.75 -12.11
N TYR A 192 -4.30 -11.26 -11.55
CA TYR A 192 -5.63 -10.69 -11.76
C TYR A 192 -6.11 -10.03 -10.48
N VAL A 193 -6.56 -8.78 -10.57
CA VAL A 193 -7.14 -8.02 -9.47
C VAL A 193 -8.63 -7.85 -9.69
N VAL A 194 -9.42 -8.48 -8.84
CA VAL A 194 -10.89 -8.34 -8.83
C VAL A 194 -11.26 -7.34 -7.74
N THR A 195 -11.84 -6.21 -8.13
CA THR A 195 -12.41 -5.21 -7.23
C THR A 195 -13.94 -5.33 -7.23
N ILE A 196 -14.50 -5.67 -6.09
CA ILE A 196 -15.94 -5.80 -5.86
C ILE A 196 -16.39 -4.57 -5.07
N THR A 197 -17.35 -3.83 -5.60
CA THR A 197 -17.95 -2.65 -4.97
C THR A 197 -19.41 -2.94 -4.67
N LYS A 198 -19.86 -2.70 -3.45
CA LYS A 198 -21.26 -2.86 -3.04
C LYS A 198 -21.74 -1.62 -2.32
N THR A 199 -22.83 -1.03 -2.80
CA THR A 199 -23.53 0.04 -2.10
C THR A 199 -24.65 -0.55 -1.25
N ILE A 200 -24.58 -0.37 0.06
CA ILE A 200 -25.59 -0.79 1.01
C ILE A 200 -26.41 0.45 1.42
N PRO A 201 -27.74 0.44 1.21
CA PRO A 201 -28.60 1.46 1.76
C PRO A 201 -28.69 1.26 3.29
N ALA A 202 -28.07 2.15 4.06
CA ALA A 202 -28.32 2.25 5.49
C ALA A 202 -29.31 3.39 5.75
N ALA A 203 -30.13 3.25 6.80
CA ALA A 203 -31.35 4.04 7.06
C ALA A 203 -31.26 5.57 6.84
N ARG A 204 -30.08 6.20 6.92
CA ARG A 204 -29.88 7.64 6.64
C ARG A 204 -28.74 7.97 5.66
N ARG A 205 -27.94 7.00 5.19
CA ARG A 205 -26.79 7.21 4.28
C ARG A 205 -26.53 5.95 3.45
N GLN A 206 -26.09 6.13 2.20
CA GLN A 206 -25.55 5.04 1.40
C GLN A 206 -24.11 4.76 1.82
N HIS A 207 -23.80 3.52 2.20
CA HIS A 207 -22.43 3.08 2.52
C HIS A 207 -21.90 2.24 1.38
N THR A 208 -20.74 2.60 0.85
CA THR A 208 -20.09 1.82 -0.21
C THR A 208 -18.96 1.01 0.39
N HIS A 209 -19.13 -0.30 0.34
CA HIS A 209 -18.13 -1.27 0.74
C HIS A 209 -17.31 -1.65 -0.50
N TYR A 210 -16.00 -1.82 -0.29
CA TYR A 210 -15.07 -2.24 -1.33
C TYR A 210 -14.36 -3.51 -0.91
N ALA A 211 -14.15 -4.43 -1.83
CA ALA A 211 -13.24 -5.54 -1.64
C ALA A 211 -12.34 -5.70 -2.85
N ARG A 212 -11.06 -5.88 -2.60
CA ARG A 212 -10.05 -6.07 -3.63
C ARG A 212 -9.37 -7.41 -3.38
N VAL A 213 -9.45 -8.28 -4.37
CA VAL A 213 -8.89 -9.62 -4.36
C VAL A 213 -7.81 -9.68 -5.43
N THR A 214 -6.59 -10.05 -5.07
CA THR A 214 -5.51 -10.31 -6.04
C THR A 214 -5.32 -11.81 -6.15
N MET A 215 -5.32 -12.34 -7.37
CA MET A 215 -5.24 -13.76 -7.71
C MET A 215 -4.07 -14.01 -8.68
N ASP A 216 -3.50 -15.22 -8.66
CA ASP A 216 -2.51 -15.66 -9.66
C ASP A 216 -3.18 -16.10 -10.98
N GLU A 217 -2.37 -16.50 -11.96
CA GLU A 217 -2.82 -17.04 -13.26
C GLU A 217 -3.62 -18.36 -13.18
N HIS A 218 -3.74 -18.95 -11.99
CA HIS A 218 -4.52 -20.17 -11.72
C HIS A 218 -5.73 -19.93 -10.80
N GLY A 219 -6.01 -18.68 -10.43
CA GLY A 219 -7.18 -18.32 -9.62
C GLY A 219 -6.96 -18.52 -8.12
N LYS A 220 -5.74 -18.74 -7.66
CA LYS A 220 -5.41 -18.80 -6.23
C LYS A 220 -5.35 -17.37 -5.67
N VAL A 221 -6.06 -17.13 -4.57
CA VAL A 221 -6.04 -15.83 -3.89
C VAL A 221 -4.68 -15.60 -3.23
N LEU A 222 -4.01 -14.54 -3.66
CA LEU A 222 -2.74 -14.06 -3.13
C LEU A 222 -2.95 -12.98 -2.05
N LYS A 223 -3.99 -12.15 -2.21
CA LYS A 223 -4.26 -11.01 -1.31
C LYS A 223 -5.75 -10.67 -1.28
N LEU A 224 -6.24 -10.24 -0.12
CA LEU A 224 -7.60 -9.75 0.09
C LEU A 224 -7.56 -8.48 0.95
N ALA A 225 -8.19 -7.41 0.47
CA ALA A 225 -8.42 -6.17 1.22
C ALA A 225 -9.91 -5.82 1.19
N VAL A 226 -10.47 -5.38 2.32
CA VAL A 226 -11.91 -5.06 2.46
C VAL A 226 -12.08 -3.72 3.19
N SER A 227 -13.05 -2.92 2.74
CA SER A 227 -13.46 -1.63 3.29
C SER A 227 -14.98 -1.64 3.54
N ARG A 228 -15.42 -1.14 4.70
CA ARG A 228 -16.83 -1.06 5.13
C ARG A 228 -17.18 0.36 5.56
#